data_AF-A0A9D4KJ22-F1
#
_entry.id   AF-A0A9D4KJ22-F1
#
_cell.length_a   1.000
_cell.length_b   1.000
_cell.length_c   1.000
_cell.angle_alpha   90.00
_cell.angle_beta   90.00
_cell.angle_gamma   90.00
#
_symmetry.space_group_name_H-M   'P 1'
#
loop_
_entity.id
_entity.type
_entity.pdbx_description
1 polymer ?
#
loop_
_entity_poly.entity_id
_entity_poly.type
_entity_poly.pdbx_seq_one_letter_code
_entity_poly.pdbx_strand_id
1 'polypeptide(L)'
;MELIETLKYIVGELRKGDLQPFIHSYNNTTVGQMVKDSYRGQLRDPVLTGLGPLQYMAEMGVQKLTRDYVHMFLSKNLANMGMLDFFLKGNLELEEKLNRLRRLQDTLETVMMLNNNLTLPHESLAKCCREMLKFYETNQISSSHSFTFSVPSAYIRNVFDKFAPTEWSVWSQKKVGSFFAERLAYHFTAEQAFDWVQMEVDAGRSTSTGDEEEPSYFLTILRDSVSILA
;
A
#
# COMPACT_ATOMS: atom_id res chain seq x y z
N MET A 1 -5.25 -18.91 25.63
CA MET A 1 -4.61 -19.33 26.89
C MET A 1 -3.09 -19.15 26.82
N GLU A 2 -2.44 -19.59 25.75
CA GLU A 2 -0.98 -19.50 25.55
C GLU A 2 -0.35 -18.12 25.83
N LEU A 3 -0.98 -17.02 25.37
CA LEU A 3 -0.46 -15.66 25.61
C LEU A 3 -0.42 -15.30 27.09
N ILE A 4 -1.45 -15.70 27.86
CA ILE A 4 -1.51 -15.43 29.30
C ILE A 4 -0.42 -16.22 30.03
N GLU A 5 -0.24 -17.49 29.67
CA GLU A 5 0.78 -18.36 30.27
C GLU A 5 2.19 -17.85 29.96
N THR A 6 2.44 -17.44 28.71
CA THR A 6 3.71 -16.84 28.29
C THR A 6 4.01 -15.56 29.08
N LEU A 7 3.03 -14.66 29.20
CA LEU A 7 3.22 -13.41 29.96
C LEU A 7 3.43 -13.68 31.45
N LYS A 8 2.71 -14.64 32.05
CA LYS A 8 2.93 -15.06 33.45
C LYS A 8 4.34 -15.60 33.65
N TYR A 9 4.83 -16.42 32.73
CA TYR A 9 6.17 -16.95 32.77
C TYR A 9 7.22 -15.83 32.71
N ILE A 10 7.10 -14.92 31.75
CA ILE A 10 8.00 -13.76 31.60
C ILE A 10 8.02 -12.92 32.88
N VAL A 11 6.86 -12.58 33.45
CA VAL A 11 6.79 -11.80 34.70
C VAL A 11 7.38 -12.58 35.89
N GLY A 12 7.17 -13.90 35.94
CA GLY A 12 7.78 -14.77 36.94
C GLY A 12 9.31 -14.73 36.88
N GLU A 13 9.88 -14.82 35.68
CA GLU A 13 11.32 -14.72 35.46
C GLU A 13 11.88 -13.33 35.79
N LEU A 14 11.19 -12.26 35.38
CA LEU A 14 11.57 -10.88 35.71
C LEU A 14 11.53 -10.61 37.22
N ARG A 15 10.68 -11.32 37.97
CA ARG A 15 10.59 -11.19 39.43
C ARG A 15 11.76 -11.84 40.16
N LYS A 16 12.30 -12.93 39.61
CA LYS A 16 13.49 -13.60 40.17
C LYS A 16 14.73 -12.72 40.05
N GLY A 17 14.80 -11.90 38.99
CA GLY A 17 15.93 -11.01 38.73
C GLY A 17 17.12 -11.70 38.04
N ASP A 18 17.02 -12.99 37.75
CA ASP A 18 18.05 -13.79 37.06
C ASP A 18 18.24 -13.36 35.60
N LEU A 19 17.23 -12.72 35.00
CA LEU A 19 17.24 -12.24 33.63
C LEU A 19 17.19 -10.72 33.57
N GLN A 20 18.16 -10.12 32.88
CA GLN A 20 18.25 -8.68 32.63
C GLN A 20 18.19 -8.35 31.13
N PRO A 21 17.02 -8.47 30.48
CA PRO A 21 16.89 -8.25 29.05
C PRO A 21 17.10 -6.80 28.64
N PHE A 22 18.06 -6.56 27.75
CA PHE A 22 18.34 -5.20 27.28
C PHE A 22 17.12 -4.57 26.58
N ILE A 23 16.73 -3.36 27.01
CA ILE A 23 15.64 -2.59 26.43
C ILE A 23 16.16 -1.28 25.87
N HIS A 24 15.75 -0.99 24.63
CA HIS A 24 16.03 0.29 24.00
C HIS A 24 15.33 1.43 24.75
N SER A 25 16.04 2.54 24.96
CA SER A 25 15.58 3.67 25.79
C SER A 25 14.19 4.19 25.38
N TYR A 26 13.92 4.27 24.08
CA TYR A 26 12.65 4.73 23.50
C TYR A 26 11.52 3.70 23.51
N ASN A 27 11.72 2.50 24.06
CA ASN A 27 10.65 1.53 24.23
C ASN A 27 9.72 1.97 25.38
N ASN A 28 8.50 2.34 25.00
CA ASN A 28 7.45 2.80 25.91
C ASN A 28 6.29 1.81 26.02
N THR A 29 6.48 0.56 25.59
CA THR A 29 5.47 -0.50 25.75
C THR A 29 5.30 -0.87 27.22
N THR A 30 4.13 -1.36 27.58
CA THR A 30 3.82 -1.76 28.97
C THR A 30 4.79 -2.84 29.47
N VAL A 31 5.07 -3.85 28.66
CA VAL A 31 6.05 -4.90 28.98
C VAL A 31 7.46 -4.32 29.09
N GLY A 32 7.80 -3.34 28.24
CA GLY A 32 9.08 -2.66 28.32
C GLY A 32 9.25 -1.88 29.62
N GLN A 33 8.18 -1.30 30.15
CA GLN A 33 8.20 -0.67 31.48
C GLN A 33 8.28 -1.71 32.59
N MET A 34 7.58 -2.84 32.49
CA MET A 34 7.70 -3.93 33.49
C MET A 34 9.13 -4.42 33.64
N VAL A 35 9.87 -4.57 32.54
CA VAL A 35 11.30 -4.93 32.58
C VAL A 35 12.13 -3.83 33.26
N LYS A 36 11.88 -2.55 32.95
CA LYS A 36 12.57 -1.42 33.61
C LYS A 36 12.26 -1.37 35.12
N ASP A 37 11.03 -1.66 35.50
CA ASP A 37 10.59 -1.72 36.91
C ASP A 37 11.17 -2.92 37.65
N SER A 38 11.36 -4.06 36.97
CA SER A 38 12.05 -5.24 37.50
C SER A 38 13.48 -4.91 37.94
N TYR A 39 14.22 -4.09 37.17
CA TYR A 39 15.57 -3.64 37.56
C TYR A 39 15.61 -2.83 38.85
N ARG A 40 14.48 -2.24 39.23
CA ARG A 40 14.33 -1.44 40.46
C ARG A 40 13.71 -2.25 41.60
N GLY A 41 13.38 -3.52 41.37
CA GLY A 41 12.60 -4.34 42.30
C GLY A 41 11.15 -3.86 42.49
N GLN A 42 10.62 -3.07 41.54
CA GLN A 42 9.29 -2.44 41.60
C GLN A 42 8.28 -3.07 40.64
N LEU A 43 8.53 -4.32 40.20
CA LEU A 43 7.69 -5.01 39.23
C LEU A 43 6.26 -5.19 39.77
N ARG A 44 5.29 -4.53 39.11
CA ARG A 44 3.86 -4.66 39.40
C ARG A 44 3.27 -5.89 38.74
N ASP A 45 2.20 -6.42 39.32
CA ASP A 45 1.45 -7.50 38.69
C ASP A 45 0.76 -7.03 37.40
N PRO A 46 0.93 -7.73 36.28
CA PRO A 46 0.31 -7.39 35.01
C PRO A 46 -1.21 -7.61 35.04
N VAL A 47 -1.95 -6.80 34.29
CA VAL A 47 -3.38 -7.02 34.06
C VAL A 47 -3.54 -8.08 32.99
N LEU A 48 -3.75 -9.32 33.42
CA LEU A 48 -3.88 -10.49 32.52
C LEU A 48 -5.33 -10.95 32.30
N THR A 49 -6.30 -10.11 32.64
CA THR A 49 -7.72 -10.35 32.43
C THR A 49 -8.23 -9.65 31.17
N GLY A 50 -9.31 -10.17 30.57
CA GLY A 50 -9.92 -9.58 29.38
C GLY A 50 -8.94 -9.42 28.20
N LEU A 51 -8.86 -8.20 27.65
CA LEU A 51 -8.02 -7.86 26.50
C LEU A 51 -6.58 -7.43 26.88
N GLY A 52 -6.25 -7.31 28.17
CA GLY A 52 -4.94 -6.83 28.63
C GLY A 52 -3.75 -7.58 28.02
N PRO A 53 -3.74 -8.93 28.03
CA PRO A 53 -2.69 -9.72 27.37
C PRO A 53 -2.50 -9.37 25.89
N LEU A 54 -3.61 -9.20 25.16
CA LEU A 54 -3.60 -8.90 23.74
C LEU A 54 -3.07 -7.49 23.47
N GLN A 55 -3.45 -6.52 24.31
CA GLN A 55 -2.93 -5.15 24.24
C GLN A 55 -1.41 -5.12 24.43
N TYR A 56 -0.87 -5.87 25.41
CA TYR A 56 0.58 -5.96 25.63
C TYR A 56 1.31 -6.54 24.41
N MET A 57 0.76 -7.59 23.81
CA MET A 57 1.32 -8.18 22.59
C MET A 57 1.28 -7.20 21.41
N ALA A 58 0.15 -6.50 21.23
CA ALA A 58 -0.01 -5.53 20.16
C ALA A 58 0.93 -4.33 20.32
N GLU A 59 1.11 -3.80 21.53
CA GLU A 59 2.09 -2.73 21.82
C GLU A 59 3.52 -3.15 21.45
N MET A 60 3.93 -4.36 21.86
CA MET A 60 5.25 -4.90 21.52
C MET A 60 5.41 -5.10 20.01
N GLY A 61 4.38 -5.64 19.35
CA GLY A 61 4.35 -5.85 17.91
C GLY A 61 4.49 -4.54 17.14
N VAL A 62 3.70 -3.52 17.50
CA VAL A 62 3.80 -2.18 16.92
C VAL A 62 5.19 -1.59 17.12
N GLN A 63 5.74 -1.63 18.34
CA GLN A 63 7.08 -1.11 18.61
C GLN A 63 8.15 -1.79 17.76
N LYS A 64 8.08 -3.12 17.63
CA LYS A 64 9.04 -3.90 16.84
C LYS A 64 8.92 -3.60 15.35
N LEU A 65 7.70 -3.71 14.81
CA LEU A 65 7.45 -3.54 13.38
C LEU A 65 7.76 -2.11 12.93
N THR A 66 7.35 -1.10 13.70
CA THR A 66 7.69 0.30 13.40
C THR A 66 9.20 0.48 13.26
N ARG A 67 10.00 -0.09 14.16
CA ARG A 67 11.46 -0.04 14.07
C ARG A 67 11.98 -0.76 12.82
N ASP A 68 11.40 -1.89 12.45
CA ASP A 68 11.78 -2.64 11.26
C ASP A 68 11.48 -1.84 9.98
N TYR A 69 10.30 -1.21 9.89
CA TYR A 69 9.97 -0.32 8.77
C TYR A 69 10.92 0.86 8.68
N VAL A 70 11.17 1.56 9.79
CA VAL A 70 12.15 2.66 9.82
C VAL A 70 13.50 2.16 9.31
N HIS A 71 13.97 1.01 9.79
CA HIS A 71 15.22 0.43 9.31
C HIS A 71 15.17 0.12 7.81
N MET A 72 14.08 -0.45 7.28
CA MET A 72 13.95 -0.74 5.86
C MET A 72 13.96 0.53 5.00
N PHE A 73 13.19 1.56 5.37
CA PHE A 73 13.15 2.82 4.64
C PHE A 73 14.51 3.54 4.63
N LEU A 74 15.19 3.58 5.77
CA LEU A 74 16.49 4.25 5.90
C LEU A 74 17.62 3.44 5.24
N SER A 75 17.73 2.13 5.52
CA SER A 75 18.80 1.27 4.96
C SER A 75 18.74 1.16 3.44
N LYS A 76 17.54 1.28 2.86
CA LYS A 76 17.33 1.31 1.41
C LYS A 76 17.33 2.72 0.84
N ASN A 77 17.63 3.77 1.61
CA ASN A 77 17.60 5.16 1.15
C ASN A 77 16.30 5.55 0.43
N LEU A 78 15.16 4.99 0.84
CA LEU A 78 13.85 5.28 0.25
C LEU A 78 13.27 6.58 0.81
N ALA A 79 13.44 6.79 2.12
CA ALA A 79 13.02 7.98 2.85
C ALA A 79 14.10 8.40 3.85
N ASN A 80 13.98 9.62 4.36
CA ASN A 80 14.80 10.09 5.48
C ASN A 80 13.98 10.09 6.77
N MET A 81 14.64 10.33 7.90
CA MET A 81 13.98 10.29 9.21
C MET A 81 12.87 11.34 9.34
N GLY A 82 13.07 12.54 8.81
CA GLY A 82 12.07 13.61 8.87
C GLY A 82 10.75 13.26 8.16
N MET A 83 10.81 12.49 7.07
CA MET A 83 9.62 11.98 6.38
C MET A 83 8.87 10.91 7.18
N LEU A 84 9.52 10.28 8.16
CA LEU A 84 8.93 9.24 9.00
C LEU A 84 8.36 9.82 10.31
N ASP A 85 8.71 11.05 10.69
CA ASP A 85 8.34 11.66 11.98
C ASP A 85 6.83 11.58 12.27
N PHE A 86 5.98 11.79 11.26
CA PHE A 86 4.54 11.63 11.40
C PHE A 86 4.17 10.22 11.89
N PHE A 87 4.74 9.17 11.28
CA PHE A 87 4.42 7.79 11.58
C PHE A 87 4.97 7.32 12.95
N LEU A 88 5.96 8.04 13.50
CA LEU A 88 6.70 7.65 14.70
C LEU A 88 6.27 8.38 15.98
N LYS A 89 5.26 9.25 15.91
CA LYS A 89 4.74 9.96 17.09
C LYS A 89 4.30 8.98 18.19
N GLY A 90 4.93 9.08 19.37
CA GLY A 90 4.76 8.12 20.46
C GLY A 90 3.51 8.31 21.34
N ASN A 91 3.00 9.53 21.45
CA ASN A 91 1.83 9.88 22.29
C ASN A 91 0.52 9.71 21.52
N LEU A 92 0.25 8.48 21.09
CA LEU A 92 -0.96 8.11 20.36
C LEU A 92 -1.56 6.85 20.94
N GLU A 93 -2.88 6.71 20.78
CA GLU A 93 -3.59 5.47 21.07
C GLU A 93 -3.09 4.32 20.19
N LEU A 94 -3.24 3.09 20.69
CA LEU A 94 -2.74 1.89 20.02
C LEU A 94 -3.35 1.71 18.62
N GLU A 95 -4.65 2.00 18.46
CA GLU A 95 -5.34 1.92 17.17
C GLU A 95 -4.73 2.87 16.14
N GLU A 96 -4.44 4.12 16.52
CA GLU A 96 -3.81 5.08 15.63
C GLU A 96 -2.37 4.68 15.28
N LYS A 97 -1.62 4.10 16.23
CA LYS A 97 -0.29 3.54 15.94
C LYS A 97 -0.35 2.39 14.94
N LEU A 98 -1.34 1.51 15.07
CA LEU A 98 -1.58 0.42 14.11
C LEU A 98 -1.97 0.97 12.73
N ASN A 99 -2.82 1.99 12.68
CA ASN A 99 -3.19 2.64 11.42
C ASN A 99 -1.99 3.28 10.72
N ARG A 100 -1.10 3.94 11.45
CA ARG A 100 0.15 4.50 10.89
C ARG A 100 1.10 3.41 10.43
N LEU A 101 1.23 2.33 11.20
CA LEU A 101 2.03 1.17 10.81
C LEU A 101 1.52 0.54 9.52
N ARG A 102 0.19 0.44 9.35
CA ARG A 102 -0.43 -0.07 8.13
C ARG A 102 -0.10 0.80 6.91
N ARG A 103 -0.07 2.13 7.07
CA ARG A 103 0.34 3.07 6.00
C ARG A 103 1.81 2.90 5.60
N LEU A 104 2.68 2.65 6.57
CA LEU A 104 4.09 2.32 6.30
C LEU A 104 4.21 1.00 5.52
N GLN A 105 3.45 -0.03 5.92
CA GLN A 105 3.43 -1.31 5.21
C GLN A 105 2.94 -1.15 3.77
N ASP A 106 1.80 -0.50 3.57
CA ASP A 106 1.20 -0.29 2.24
C ASP A 106 2.15 0.46 1.29
N THR A 107 2.83 1.48 1.82
CA THR A 107 3.86 2.21 1.07
C THR A 107 5.00 1.28 0.65
N LEU A 108 5.51 0.45 1.56
CA LEU A 108 6.62 -0.44 1.25
C LEU A 108 6.21 -1.56 0.28
N GLU A 109 5.03 -2.16 0.48
CA GLU A 109 4.47 -3.18 -0.41
C GLU A 109 4.34 -2.64 -1.83
N THR A 110 3.77 -1.44 -2.00
CA THR A 110 3.62 -0.81 -3.30
C THR A 110 4.98 -0.57 -3.97
N VAL A 111 5.96 -0.05 -3.22
CA VAL A 111 7.32 0.15 -3.74
C VAL A 111 7.97 -1.18 -4.15
N MET A 112 7.75 -2.25 -3.38
CA MET A 112 8.24 -3.59 -3.72
C MET A 112 7.55 -4.15 -4.97
N MET A 113 6.23 -3.94 -5.12
CA MET A 113 5.49 -4.33 -6.33
C MET A 113 6.00 -3.57 -7.56
N LEU A 114 6.25 -2.27 -7.45
CA LEU A 114 6.84 -1.48 -8.55
C LEU A 114 8.24 -2.01 -8.92
N ASN A 115 9.08 -2.29 -7.93
CA ASN A 115 10.42 -2.83 -8.16
C ASN A 115 10.37 -4.20 -8.85
N ASN A 116 9.50 -5.11 -8.39
CA ASN A 116 9.44 -6.47 -8.90
C ASN A 116 8.82 -6.55 -10.31
N ASN A 117 7.82 -5.73 -10.61
CA ASN A 117 7.11 -5.81 -11.89
C ASN A 117 7.70 -4.90 -12.97
N LEU A 118 8.16 -3.70 -12.60
CA LEU A 118 8.63 -2.69 -13.55
C LEU A 118 10.15 -2.54 -13.56
N THR A 119 10.86 -3.09 -12.57
CA THR A 119 12.33 -3.00 -12.43
C THR A 119 12.83 -1.55 -12.50
N LEU A 120 12.10 -0.63 -11.85
CA LEU A 120 12.40 0.81 -11.92
C LEU A 120 13.74 1.13 -11.25
N PRO A 121 14.46 2.17 -11.73
CA PRO A 121 15.63 2.68 -11.04
C PRO A 121 15.31 3.09 -9.60
N HIS A 122 16.30 2.91 -8.71
CA HIS A 122 16.16 3.20 -7.29
C HIS A 122 15.65 4.62 -7.00
N GLU A 123 16.12 5.62 -7.75
CA GLU A 123 15.68 7.02 -7.57
C GLU A 123 14.18 7.20 -7.84
N SER A 124 13.64 6.52 -8.85
CA SER A 124 12.21 6.53 -9.16
C SER A 124 11.41 5.85 -8.05
N LEU A 125 11.88 4.70 -7.54
CA LEU A 125 11.24 4.01 -6.41
C LEU A 125 11.22 4.89 -5.14
N ALA A 126 12.34 5.54 -4.84
CA ALA A 126 12.45 6.44 -3.70
C ALA A 126 11.54 7.66 -3.87
N LYS A 127 11.39 8.20 -5.09
CA LYS A 127 10.43 9.28 -5.36
C LYS A 127 8.99 8.83 -5.11
N CYS A 128 8.58 7.67 -5.64
CA CYS A 128 7.24 7.12 -5.43
C CYS A 128 6.97 6.92 -3.93
N CYS A 129 7.93 6.31 -3.22
CA CYS A 129 7.87 6.11 -1.78
C CYS A 129 7.60 7.43 -1.03
N ARG A 130 8.33 8.51 -1.36
CA ARG A 130 8.18 9.81 -0.70
C ARG A 130 6.83 10.47 -0.98
N GLU A 131 6.33 10.35 -2.21
CA GLU A 131 5.01 10.86 -2.58
C GLU A 131 3.90 10.13 -1.81
N MET A 132 4.00 8.81 -1.68
CA MET A 132 3.07 7.99 -0.89
C MET A 132 3.12 8.32 0.61
N LEU A 133 4.32 8.40 1.21
CA LEU A 133 4.45 8.76 2.62
C LEU A 133 3.80 10.12 2.90
N LYS A 134 4.04 11.11 2.04
CA LYS A 134 3.43 12.44 2.17
C LYS A 134 1.91 12.40 2.04
N PHE A 135 1.37 11.59 1.12
CA PHE A 135 -0.07 11.40 0.99
C PHE A 135 -0.69 10.81 2.26
N TYR A 136 -0.03 9.81 2.86
CA TYR A 136 -0.50 9.11 4.05
C TYR A 136 -0.39 9.91 5.36
N GLU A 137 0.24 11.08 5.35
CA GLU A 137 0.18 11.99 6.51
C GLU A 137 -1.22 12.54 6.73
N THR A 138 -1.99 12.74 5.65
CA THR A 138 -3.32 13.39 5.71
C THR A 138 -4.46 12.47 5.29
N ASN A 139 -4.17 11.36 4.59
CA ASN A 139 -5.18 10.47 4.06
C ASN A 139 -5.13 9.07 4.70
N GLN A 140 -6.27 8.40 4.72
CA GLN A 140 -6.37 6.99 5.11
C GLN A 140 -6.14 6.08 3.91
N ILE A 141 -5.89 4.80 4.17
CA ILE A 141 -5.81 3.79 3.12
C ILE A 141 -7.21 3.58 2.53
N SER A 142 -7.34 3.72 1.22
CA SER A 142 -8.57 3.48 0.48
C SER A 142 -8.28 2.61 -0.73
N SER A 143 -9.11 1.60 -0.96
CA SER A 143 -9.04 0.77 -2.17
C SER A 143 -9.39 1.53 -3.44
N SER A 144 -10.09 2.66 -3.33
CA SER A 144 -10.45 3.52 -4.46
C SER A 144 -9.35 4.49 -4.87
N HIS A 145 -8.30 4.64 -4.06
CA HIS A 145 -7.24 5.59 -4.37
C HIS A 145 -6.21 4.96 -5.32
N SER A 146 -5.93 5.66 -6.42
CA SER A 146 -4.90 5.30 -7.38
C SER A 146 -3.74 6.29 -7.30
N PHE A 147 -2.54 5.79 -7.02
CA PHE A 147 -1.33 6.58 -7.12
C PHE A 147 -0.88 6.67 -8.58
N THR A 148 -0.51 7.88 -9.01
CA THR A 148 0.02 8.13 -10.36
C THR A 148 1.45 8.62 -10.24
N PHE A 149 2.39 7.88 -10.82
CA PHE A 149 3.80 8.23 -10.81
C PHE A 149 4.29 8.50 -12.24
N SER A 150 5.02 9.60 -12.41
CA SER A 150 5.66 9.88 -13.69
C SER A 150 6.95 9.07 -13.82
N VAL A 151 6.98 8.16 -14.79
CA VAL A 151 8.13 7.31 -15.09
C VAL A 151 8.57 7.53 -16.55
N PRO A 152 9.86 7.78 -16.81
CA PRO A 152 10.38 7.80 -18.17
C PRO A 152 10.09 6.50 -18.92
N SER A 153 9.55 6.60 -20.14
CA SER A 153 9.19 5.42 -20.95
C SER A 153 10.37 4.49 -21.21
N ALA A 154 11.60 5.02 -21.22
CA ALA A 154 12.82 4.23 -21.33
C ALA A 154 12.96 3.17 -20.21
N TYR A 155 12.48 3.45 -19.00
CA TYR A 155 12.60 2.52 -17.86
C TYR A 155 11.59 1.38 -17.89
N ILE A 156 10.49 1.55 -18.62
CA ILE A 156 9.42 0.54 -18.73
C ILE A 156 9.33 -0.07 -20.13
N ARG A 157 10.34 0.14 -20.99
CA ARG A 157 10.37 -0.42 -22.35
C ARG A 157 10.21 -1.94 -22.35
N ASN A 158 10.90 -2.63 -21.45
CA ASN A 158 10.81 -4.08 -21.31
C ASN A 158 9.38 -4.56 -20.99
N VAL A 159 8.52 -3.71 -20.42
CA VAL A 159 7.12 -4.04 -20.16
C VAL A 159 6.33 -3.94 -21.46
N PHE A 160 6.52 -2.84 -22.21
CA PHE A 160 5.89 -2.68 -23.54
C PHE A 160 6.29 -3.76 -24.54
N ASP A 161 7.53 -4.25 -24.47
CA ASP A 161 8.01 -5.30 -25.37
C ASP A 161 7.48 -6.70 -24.98
N LYS A 162 7.11 -6.90 -23.71
CA LYS A 162 6.64 -8.21 -23.18
C LYS A 162 5.14 -8.37 -23.20
N PHE A 163 4.39 -7.29 -23.06
CA PHE A 163 2.96 -7.34 -22.85
C PHE A 163 2.21 -6.69 -24.00
N ALA A 164 1.18 -7.38 -24.49
CA ALA A 164 0.22 -6.78 -25.37
C ALA A 164 -0.62 -5.76 -24.57
N PRO A 165 -0.74 -4.50 -25.02
CA PRO A 165 -1.65 -3.53 -24.42
C PRO A 165 -3.08 -4.05 -24.36
N THR A 166 -3.69 -3.91 -23.19
CA THR A 166 -5.10 -4.25 -22.92
C THR A 166 -6.07 -3.17 -23.40
N GLU A 167 -5.58 -1.93 -23.52
CA GLU A 167 -6.31 -0.77 -24.03
C GLU A 167 -5.44 0.02 -25.02
N TRP A 168 -6.02 0.37 -26.16
CA TRP A 168 -5.48 1.35 -27.10
C TRP A 168 -6.47 2.49 -27.29
N SER A 169 -5.96 3.70 -27.14
CA SER A 169 -6.79 4.89 -27.22
C SER A 169 -6.12 5.91 -28.15
N VAL A 170 -6.82 6.31 -29.21
CA VAL A 170 -6.40 7.40 -30.09
C VAL A 170 -7.49 8.45 -30.12
N TRP A 171 -7.10 9.71 -29.98
CA TRP A 171 -8.04 10.81 -30.04
C TRP A 171 -7.49 11.93 -30.91
N SER A 172 -8.41 12.61 -31.57
CA SER A 172 -8.17 13.82 -32.34
C SER A 172 -9.08 14.92 -31.81
N GLN A 173 -8.54 16.13 -31.74
CA GLN A 173 -9.28 17.29 -31.30
C GLN A 173 -9.17 18.39 -32.37
N LYS A 174 -10.30 18.94 -32.79
CA LYS A 174 -10.39 20.03 -33.73
C LYS A 174 -11.00 21.25 -33.03
N LYS A 175 -10.36 22.41 -33.11
CA LYS A 175 -10.96 23.66 -32.61
C LYS A 175 -12.08 24.12 -33.54
N VAL A 176 -13.20 24.54 -32.97
CA VAL A 176 -14.34 25.13 -33.67
C VAL A 176 -14.58 26.53 -33.11
N GLY A 177 -14.29 27.55 -33.91
CA GLY A 177 -14.24 28.94 -33.44
C GLY A 177 -13.12 29.18 -32.41
N SER A 178 -13.29 30.20 -31.55
CA SER A 178 -12.28 30.59 -30.57
C SER A 178 -12.33 29.80 -29.25
N PHE A 179 -13.49 29.23 -28.91
CA PHE A 179 -13.73 28.68 -27.56
C PHE A 179 -14.13 27.21 -27.54
N PHE A 180 -14.54 26.63 -28.67
CA PHE A 180 -15.03 25.26 -28.70
C PHE A 180 -14.02 24.31 -29.33
N ALA A 181 -14.13 23.04 -28.98
CA ALA A 181 -13.39 21.97 -29.62
C ALA A 181 -14.28 20.74 -29.77
N GLU A 182 -14.21 20.14 -30.95
CA GLU A 182 -14.78 18.83 -31.23
C GLU A 182 -13.73 17.78 -30.94
N ARG A 183 -14.14 16.67 -30.32
CA ARG A 183 -13.26 15.55 -30.00
C ARG A 183 -13.84 14.28 -30.64
N LEU A 184 -12.96 13.54 -31.29
CA LEU A 184 -13.23 12.19 -31.75
C LEU A 184 -12.20 11.27 -31.12
N ALA A 185 -12.65 10.27 -30.38
CA ALA A 185 -11.80 9.27 -29.76
C ALA A 185 -12.24 7.85 -30.10
N TYR A 186 -11.27 7.01 -30.40
CA TYR A 186 -11.42 5.59 -30.59
C TYR A 186 -10.70 4.89 -29.45
N HIS A 187 -11.41 4.03 -28.74
CA HIS A 187 -10.92 3.25 -27.60
C HIS A 187 -11.12 1.77 -27.92
N PHE A 188 -10.04 1.01 -27.91
CA PHE A 188 -10.01 -0.42 -28.23
C PHE A 188 -9.57 -1.18 -26.99
N THR A 189 -10.41 -2.05 -26.46
CA THR A 189 -10.15 -2.76 -25.19
C THR A 189 -10.32 -4.26 -25.35
N ALA A 190 -9.52 -5.04 -24.62
CA ALA A 190 -9.69 -6.49 -24.53
C ALA A 190 -10.90 -6.88 -23.66
N GLU A 191 -11.23 -6.05 -22.66
CA GLU A 191 -12.37 -6.23 -21.77
C GLU A 191 -13.48 -5.23 -22.07
N GLN A 192 -14.71 -5.57 -21.72
CA GLN A 192 -15.86 -4.71 -21.95
C GLN A 192 -15.82 -3.49 -21.03
N ALA A 193 -15.72 -2.29 -21.60
CA ALA A 193 -15.55 -1.05 -20.85
C ALA A 193 -16.79 -0.58 -20.06
N PHE A 194 -17.96 -1.20 -20.29
CA PHE A 194 -19.24 -0.77 -19.72
C PHE A 194 -20.01 -1.95 -19.13
N ASP A 195 -20.13 -2.00 -17.81
CA ASP A 195 -20.78 -3.12 -17.09
C ASP A 195 -22.25 -3.33 -17.46
N TRP A 196 -22.92 -2.29 -17.96
CA TRP A 196 -24.34 -2.33 -18.33
C TRP A 196 -24.61 -2.78 -19.77
N VAL A 197 -23.59 -2.95 -20.61
CA VAL A 197 -23.78 -3.47 -21.97
C VAL A 197 -23.94 -4.99 -21.87
N GLN A 198 -25.04 -5.55 -22.38
CA GLN A 198 -25.19 -7.00 -22.48
C GLN A 198 -24.98 -7.37 -23.94
N MET A 199 -23.88 -8.07 -24.24
CA MET A 199 -23.67 -8.62 -25.58
C MET A 199 -24.42 -9.96 -25.68
N GLU A 200 -25.28 -10.09 -26.69
CA GLU A 200 -25.84 -11.39 -27.06
C GLU A 200 -24.69 -12.26 -27.59
N VAL A 201 -24.24 -13.23 -26.80
CA VAL A 201 -23.25 -14.21 -27.24
C VAL A 201 -23.91 -15.08 -28.29
N ASP A 202 -23.48 -14.94 -29.54
CA ASP A 202 -24.02 -15.67 -30.66
C ASP A 202 -23.80 -17.18 -30.44
N ALA A 203 -24.85 -17.90 -30.04
CA ALA A 203 -24.83 -19.32 -29.66
C ALA A 203 -24.66 -20.27 -30.87
N GLY A 204 -23.88 -19.85 -31.88
CA GLY A 204 -23.72 -20.54 -33.17
C GLY A 204 -22.29 -21.00 -33.48
N ARG A 205 -21.26 -20.58 -32.73
CA ARG A 205 -19.89 -21.11 -32.91
C ARG A 205 -19.77 -22.47 -32.23
N SER A 206 -20.13 -23.50 -32.97
CA SER A 206 -19.74 -24.88 -32.64
C SER A 206 -18.22 -24.95 -32.61
N THR A 207 -17.67 -25.23 -31.44
CA THR A 207 -16.25 -25.48 -31.21
C THR A 207 -15.85 -26.78 -31.90
N SER A 208 -15.51 -26.72 -33.18
CA SER A 208 -14.68 -27.76 -33.79
C SER A 208 -13.25 -27.56 -33.32
N THR A 209 -12.87 -28.36 -32.33
CA THR A 209 -11.52 -28.86 -32.06
C THR A 209 -10.36 -28.19 -32.80
N GLY A 210 -9.61 -27.33 -32.10
CA GLY A 210 -8.17 -27.14 -32.38
C GLY A 210 -7.70 -25.72 -32.71
N ASP A 211 -8.59 -24.77 -33.02
CA ASP A 211 -8.17 -23.39 -33.30
C ASP A 211 -8.16 -22.57 -32.01
N GLU A 212 -7.01 -21.92 -31.74
CA GLU A 212 -6.86 -20.92 -30.68
C GLU A 212 -8.01 -19.91 -30.80
N GLU A 213 -8.79 -19.72 -29.72
CA GLU A 213 -9.89 -18.74 -29.72
C GLU A 213 -9.34 -17.38 -30.15
N GLU A 214 -9.75 -16.90 -31.33
CA GLU A 214 -9.37 -15.56 -31.80
C GLU A 214 -9.78 -14.53 -30.74
N PRO A 215 -8.85 -13.68 -30.25
CA PRO A 215 -9.17 -12.72 -29.22
C PRO A 215 -10.21 -11.73 -29.73
N SER A 216 -11.37 -11.70 -29.07
CA SER A 216 -12.41 -10.71 -29.30
C SER A 216 -12.07 -9.40 -28.60
N TYR A 217 -12.24 -8.27 -29.28
CA TYR A 217 -11.99 -6.94 -28.74
C TYR A 217 -13.21 -6.04 -28.85
N PHE A 218 -13.29 -5.05 -27.96
CA PHE A 218 -14.35 -4.06 -27.93
C PHE A 218 -13.85 -2.74 -28.52
N LEU A 219 -14.63 -2.14 -29.41
CA LEU A 219 -14.37 -0.80 -29.95
C LEU A 219 -15.42 0.17 -29.44
N THR A 220 -14.99 1.15 -28.65
CA THR A 220 -15.81 2.28 -28.21
C THR A 220 -15.43 3.54 -28.99
N ILE A 221 -16.42 4.21 -29.57
CA ILE A 221 -16.24 5.46 -30.31
C ILE A 221 -16.93 6.59 -29.53
N LEU A 222 -16.15 7.59 -29.11
CA LEU A 222 -16.64 8.79 -28.46
C LEU A 222 -16.58 9.95 -29.46
N ARG A 223 -17.71 10.64 -29.65
CA ARG A 223 -17.81 11.80 -30.52
C ARG A 223 -18.48 12.95 -29.79
N ASP A 224 -17.70 13.98 -29.50
CA ASP A 224 -18.17 15.24 -28.94
C ASP A 224 -18.28 16.28 -30.07
N SER A 225 -19.49 16.73 -30.36
CA SER A 225 -19.78 17.74 -31.39
C SER A 225 -20.44 18.97 -30.78
N VAL A 226 -20.11 20.17 -31.29
CA VAL A 226 -20.74 21.42 -30.86
C VAL A 226 -21.73 21.89 -31.90
N SER A 227 -23.02 21.90 -31.53
CA SER A 227 -24.07 22.51 -32.34
C SER A 227 -24.18 24.00 -32.01
N ILE A 228 -23.77 24.86 -32.94
CA ILE A 228 -24.06 26.29 -32.84
C ILE A 228 -25.50 26.47 -33.34
N LEU A 229 -26.44 26.74 -32.44
CA LEU A 229 -27.78 27.19 -32.81
C LEU A 229 -27.64 28.59 -33.41
N ALA A 230 -27.83 28.70 -34.73
CA ALA A 230 -27.84 29.96 -35.47
C ALA A 230 -29.21 30.65 -35.36
#